data_AF-A0A2S7QV56-F1
#
_entry.id   AF-A0A2S7QV56-F1
#
_cell.length_a   1.000
_cell.length_b   1.000
_cell.length_c   1.000
_cell.angle_alpha   90.00
_cell.angle_beta   90.00
_cell.angle_gamma   90.00
#
_symmetry.space_group_name_H-M   'P 1'
#
loop_
_entity.id
_entity.type
_entity.pdbx_description
1 polymer ?
#
loop_
_entity_poly.entity_id
_entity_poly.type
_entity_poly.pdbx_seq_one_letter_code
_entity_poly.pdbx_strand_id
1 'polypeptide(L)'
;MRLQHISFVLAYLPIAITAFTIPTYHELNDICKAAGPNAYVAVKHANDVVKTYNYGECYPYRVDNSPSYLAVYCKNAYCSNCKGDDCTDRDQVRTVYKSMMMVDPWGFSGKAIGKGAICERLPETRGL
;
A
#
# COMPACT_ATOMS: atom_id res chain seq x y z
N MET A 1 11.24 52.21 18.42
CA MET A 1 10.01 51.44 18.68
C MET A 1 10.12 50.13 17.89
N ARG A 2 10.54 49.03 18.55
CA ARG A 2 10.75 47.71 17.93
C ARG A 2 9.43 46.93 18.04
N LEU A 3 8.69 46.77 16.93
CA LEU A 3 7.67 45.73 16.85
C LEU A 3 8.37 44.43 16.45
N GLN A 4 8.54 43.53 17.41
CA GLN A 4 8.88 42.15 17.14
C GLN A 4 7.67 41.51 16.44
N HIS A 5 7.78 41.25 15.15
CA HIS A 5 6.83 40.41 14.43
C HIS A 5 6.99 38.98 14.98
N ILE A 6 6.08 38.62 15.87
CA ILE A 6 5.93 37.28 16.42
C ILE A 6 5.65 36.35 15.23
N SER A 7 6.64 35.52 14.91
CA SER A 7 6.49 34.36 14.05
C SER A 7 5.40 33.45 14.61
N PHE A 8 4.18 33.58 14.09
CA PHE A 8 3.23 32.48 14.12
C PHE A 8 3.63 31.51 12.99
N VAL A 9 4.68 30.73 13.24
CA VAL A 9 4.78 29.42 12.61
C VAL A 9 3.56 28.67 13.15
N LEU A 10 2.48 28.62 12.37
CA LEU A 10 1.46 27.61 12.60
C LEU A 10 2.19 26.27 12.51
N ALA A 11 2.50 25.69 13.67
CA ALA A 11 2.67 24.28 13.81
C ALA A 11 1.32 23.63 13.47
N TYR A 12 1.02 23.50 12.18
CA TYR A 12 -0.01 22.61 11.68
C TYR A 12 0.51 21.20 11.95
N LEU A 13 0.16 20.75 13.15
CA LEU A 13 0.55 19.48 13.73
C LEU A 13 0.19 18.32 12.79
N PRO A 14 1.08 17.32 12.62
CA PRO A 14 0.86 16.13 11.79
C PRO A 14 -0.15 15.12 12.40
N ILE A 15 -1.05 15.56 13.28
CA ILE A 15 -1.88 14.68 14.11
C ILE A 15 -3.04 14.07 13.32
N ALA A 16 -3.51 14.71 12.24
CA ALA A 16 -4.64 14.21 11.44
C ALA A 16 -4.34 12.91 10.65
N ILE A 17 -3.07 12.55 10.45
CA ILE A 17 -2.67 11.36 9.69
C ILE A 17 -2.88 10.08 10.51
N THR A 18 -2.79 10.17 11.84
CA THR A 18 -2.81 9.00 12.74
C THR A 18 -4.23 8.47 12.99
N ALA A 19 -5.23 9.34 13.08
CA ALA A 19 -6.60 8.95 13.41
C ALA A 19 -7.35 8.27 12.23
N PHE A 20 -7.02 8.63 10.99
CA PHE A 20 -7.66 8.05 9.80
C PHE A 20 -7.02 6.71 9.36
N THR A 21 -5.76 6.46 9.71
CA THR A 21 -5.02 5.29 9.21
C THR A 21 -5.24 4.02 10.04
N ILE A 22 -5.41 4.14 11.36
CA ILE A 22 -5.56 2.98 12.25
C ILE A 22 -6.89 2.22 12.06
N PRO A 23 -8.07 2.88 12.03
CA PRO A 23 -9.33 2.16 11.78
C PRO A 23 -9.33 1.48 10.41
N THR A 24 -8.82 2.18 9.39
CA THR A 24 -8.72 1.68 8.02
C THR A 24 -7.73 0.52 7.90
N TYR A 25 -6.68 0.46 8.72
CA TYR A 25 -5.77 -0.68 8.77
C TYR A 25 -6.47 -1.96 9.23
N HIS A 26 -7.18 -1.91 10.36
CA HIS A 26 -7.84 -3.09 10.91
C HIS A 26 -8.89 -3.66 9.95
N GLU A 27 -9.71 -2.78 9.37
CA GLU A 27 -10.70 -3.15 8.37
C GLU A 27 -10.06 -3.85 7.16
N LEU A 28 -9.04 -3.24 6.55
CA LEU A 28 -8.36 -3.83 5.40
C LEU A 28 -7.63 -5.13 5.74
N ASN A 29 -7.04 -5.23 6.93
CA ASN A 29 -6.38 -6.45 7.38
C ASN A 29 -7.38 -7.60 7.55
N ASP A 30 -8.58 -7.32 8.08
CA ASP A 30 -9.63 -8.32 8.25
C ASP A 30 -10.21 -8.74 6.90
N ILE A 31 -10.44 -7.79 5.99
CA ILE A 31 -10.83 -8.07 4.59
C ILE A 31 -9.79 -8.97 3.91
N CYS A 32 -8.50 -8.65 4.05
CA CYS A 32 -7.41 -9.43 3.46
C CYS A 32 -7.40 -10.87 3.98
N LYS A 33 -7.58 -11.07 5.30
CA LYS A 33 -7.62 -12.39 5.92
C LYS A 33 -8.86 -13.19 5.50
N ALA A 34 -10.01 -12.53 5.36
CA ALA A 34 -11.27 -13.15 4.97
C ALA A 34 -11.33 -13.54 3.49
N ALA A 35 -10.58 -12.86 2.61
CA ALA A 35 -10.56 -13.13 1.17
C ALA A 35 -9.95 -14.50 0.78
N GLY A 36 -9.35 -15.20 1.73
CA GLY A 36 -9.02 -16.63 1.60
C GLY A 36 -7.54 -16.97 1.74
N PRO A 37 -7.19 -18.25 1.57
CA PRO A 37 -5.84 -18.75 1.86
C PRO A 37 -4.76 -18.23 0.90
N ASN A 38 -5.15 -17.72 -0.28
CA ASN A 38 -4.21 -17.22 -1.29
C ASN A 38 -4.11 -15.68 -1.36
N ALA A 39 -5.05 -14.96 -0.74
CA ALA A 39 -5.03 -13.51 -0.66
C ALA A 39 -3.91 -13.03 0.27
N TYR A 40 -3.12 -12.04 -0.15
CA TYR A 40 -1.97 -11.56 0.63
C TYR A 40 -2.03 -10.06 0.95
N VAL A 41 -2.82 -9.29 0.21
CA VAL A 41 -2.97 -7.84 0.38
C VAL A 41 -4.43 -7.41 0.13
N ALA A 42 -4.89 -6.44 0.91
CA ALA A 42 -6.09 -5.66 0.63
C ALA A 42 -5.72 -4.21 0.34
N VAL A 43 -6.35 -3.60 -0.65
CA VAL A 43 -5.99 -2.30 -1.20
C VAL A 43 -7.23 -1.44 -1.31
N LYS A 44 -7.21 -0.30 -0.63
CA LYS A 44 -8.17 0.80 -0.81
C LYS A 44 -7.64 1.77 -1.84
N HIS A 45 -8.49 2.10 -2.82
CA HIS A 45 -8.21 3.09 -3.86
C HIS A 45 -8.85 4.43 -3.49
N ALA A 46 -8.44 5.51 -4.17
CA ALA A 46 -8.93 6.86 -3.89
C ALA A 46 -10.43 7.09 -4.16
N ASN A 47 -11.09 6.18 -4.90
CA ASN A 47 -12.54 6.16 -5.10
C ASN A 47 -13.28 5.26 -4.09
N ASP A 48 -12.66 4.97 -2.95
CA ASP A 48 -13.15 4.09 -1.89
C ASP A 48 -13.38 2.62 -2.29
N VAL A 49 -12.97 2.21 -3.50
CA VAL A 49 -13.00 0.81 -3.91
C VAL A 49 -11.93 0.02 -3.17
N VAL A 50 -12.35 -1.07 -2.51
CA VAL A 50 -11.45 -2.04 -1.89
C VAL A 50 -11.32 -3.27 -2.77
N LYS A 51 -10.08 -3.69 -3.03
CA LYS A 51 -9.77 -4.95 -3.71
C LYS A 51 -8.76 -5.78 -2.92
N THR A 52 -8.85 -7.09 -3.08
CA THR A 52 -7.85 -8.03 -2.55
C THR A 52 -7.15 -8.71 -3.70
N TYR A 53 -5.86 -9.01 -3.53
CA TYR A 53 -5.07 -9.69 -4.55
C TYR A 53 -4.48 -10.99 -4.01
N ASN A 54 -4.51 -12.02 -4.85
CA ASN A 54 -3.90 -13.32 -4.58
C ASN A 54 -2.44 -13.37 -5.02
N TYR A 55 -1.67 -14.30 -4.44
CA TYR A 55 -0.31 -14.55 -4.94
C TYR A 55 -0.33 -14.90 -6.43
N GLY A 56 0.58 -14.31 -7.19
CA GLY A 56 0.68 -14.47 -8.65
C GLY A 56 -0.33 -13.64 -9.45
N GLU A 57 -1.22 -12.91 -8.78
CA GLU A 57 -2.13 -11.95 -9.41
C GLU A 57 -1.44 -10.60 -9.60
N CYS A 58 -1.67 -9.97 -10.75
CA CYS A 58 -1.22 -8.60 -10.97
C CYS A 58 -2.06 -7.64 -10.13
N TYR A 59 -1.41 -6.87 -9.29
CA TYR A 59 -1.96 -5.78 -8.50
C TYR A 59 -1.63 -4.45 -9.22
N PRO A 60 -2.55 -3.88 -10.00
CA PRO A 60 -2.36 -2.56 -10.60
C PRO A 60 -2.47 -1.46 -9.55
N TYR A 61 -1.64 -0.42 -9.65
CA TYR A 61 -1.67 0.74 -8.75
C TYR A 61 -2.78 1.73 -9.08
N ARG A 62 -3.59 1.44 -10.10
CA ARG A 62 -4.79 2.19 -10.46
C ARG A 62 -5.90 1.23 -10.84
N VAL A 63 -7.10 1.54 -10.35
CA VAL A 63 -8.33 0.85 -10.73
C VAL A 63 -9.35 1.93 -11.07
N ASP A 64 -10.01 1.83 -12.22
CA ASP A 64 -11.01 2.80 -12.68
C ASP A 64 -10.47 4.25 -12.63
N ASN A 65 -9.22 4.42 -13.07
CA ASN A 65 -8.48 5.67 -13.04
C ASN A 65 -8.28 6.29 -11.63
N SER A 66 -8.46 5.50 -10.57
CA SER A 66 -8.25 5.91 -9.18
C SER A 66 -7.00 5.24 -8.62
N PRO A 67 -6.02 6.02 -8.10
CA PRO A 67 -4.78 5.43 -7.55
C PRO A 67 -5.05 4.62 -6.29
N SER A 68 -4.21 3.61 -6.06
CA SER A 68 -4.09 2.96 -4.76
C SER A 68 -3.75 4.00 -3.69
N TYR A 69 -4.54 4.04 -2.62
CA TYR A 69 -4.39 4.98 -1.52
C TYR A 69 -3.73 4.32 -0.31
N LEU A 70 -4.18 3.10 0.02
CA LEU A 70 -3.69 2.34 1.17
C LEU A 70 -3.70 0.86 0.83
N ALA A 71 -2.56 0.18 1.01
CA ALA A 71 -2.44 -1.26 0.91
C ALA A 71 -2.02 -1.86 2.25
N VAL A 72 -2.69 -2.92 2.68
CA VAL A 72 -2.39 -3.64 3.93
C VAL A 72 -2.09 -5.10 3.60
N TYR A 73 -0.88 -5.53 3.96
CA TYR A 73 -0.39 -6.87 3.70
C TYR A 73 -0.70 -7.78 4.89
N CYS A 74 -1.61 -8.73 4.72
CA CYS A 74 -1.94 -9.70 5.77
C CYS A 74 -1.03 -10.94 5.76
N LYS A 75 -0.21 -11.12 4.73
CA LYS A 75 0.78 -12.21 4.62
C LYS A 75 2.11 -11.70 4.05
N ASN A 76 3.17 -12.45 4.32
CA ASN A 76 4.50 -12.19 3.76
C ASN A 76 4.49 -12.46 2.24
N ALA A 77 5.17 -11.63 1.45
CA ALA A 77 5.31 -11.85 0.01
C ALA A 77 6.66 -11.35 -0.55
N TYR A 78 7.10 -11.94 -1.66
CA TYR A 78 8.10 -11.35 -2.56
C TYR A 78 7.38 -10.61 -3.67
N CYS A 79 7.52 -9.29 -3.72
CA CYS A 79 6.85 -8.44 -4.69
C CYS A 79 7.83 -7.89 -5.71
N SER A 80 7.52 -8.08 -6.99
CA SER A 80 8.15 -7.34 -8.08
C SER A 80 7.24 -6.20 -8.49
N ASN A 81 7.82 -5.00 -8.63
CA ASN A 81 7.14 -3.93 -9.34
C ASN A 81 7.12 -4.20 -10.85
N CYS A 82 6.15 -3.62 -11.53
CA CYS A 82 5.96 -3.73 -12.98
C CYS A 82 5.88 -2.34 -13.60
N LYS A 83 6.44 -2.13 -14.80
CA LYS A 83 6.34 -0.81 -15.45
C LYS A 83 4.97 -0.62 -16.09
N GLY A 84 4.32 -1.71 -16.50
CA GLY A 84 2.92 -1.81 -16.91
C GLY A 84 1.97 -2.20 -15.78
N ASP A 85 0.67 -2.07 -16.06
CA ASP A 85 -0.44 -2.50 -15.19
C ASP A 85 -0.90 -3.94 -15.45
N ASP A 86 -0.32 -4.61 -16.47
CA ASP A 86 -0.53 -6.02 -16.79
C ASP A 86 0.51 -6.96 -16.17
N CYS A 87 1.52 -6.40 -15.49
CA CYS A 87 2.62 -7.11 -14.86
C CYS A 87 3.44 -8.05 -15.76
N THR A 88 3.44 -7.83 -17.07
CA THR A 88 4.26 -8.61 -18.02
C THR A 88 5.74 -8.22 -17.95
N ASP A 89 6.05 -7.06 -17.40
CA ASP A 89 7.37 -6.42 -17.37
C ASP A 89 7.90 -6.22 -15.94
N ARG A 90 8.10 -7.34 -15.25
CA ARG A 90 8.60 -7.38 -13.87
C ARG A 90 10.00 -6.77 -13.75
N ASP A 91 10.19 -5.97 -12.70
CA ASP A 91 11.47 -5.35 -12.31
C ASP A 91 11.89 -5.85 -10.91
N GLN A 92 12.54 -5.00 -10.10
CA GLN A 92 13.18 -5.38 -8.84
C GLN A 92 12.20 -6.06 -7.87
N VAL A 93 12.65 -7.20 -7.33
CA VAL A 93 11.96 -7.96 -6.28
C VAL A 93 12.29 -7.36 -4.91
N ARG A 94 11.27 -7.16 -4.07
CA ARG A 94 11.40 -6.73 -2.67
C ARG A 94 10.60 -7.63 -1.76
N THR A 95 11.09 -7.82 -0.54
CA THR A 95 10.36 -8.55 0.50
C THR A 95 9.37 -7.61 1.17
N VAL A 96 8.11 -8.02 1.26
CA VAL A 96 7.07 -7.33 2.01
C VAL A 96 6.57 -8.26 3.11
N TYR A 97 6.53 -7.75 4.34
CA TYR A 97 6.15 -8.52 5.51
C TYR A 97 4.68 -8.30 5.87
N LYS A 98 4.08 -9.30 6.50
CA LYS A 98 2.76 -9.18 7.12
C LYS A 98 2.75 -7.97 8.07
N SER A 99 1.58 -7.36 8.18
CA SER A 99 1.36 -6.13 8.95
C SER A 99 2.04 -4.87 8.42
N MET A 100 2.80 -4.95 7.33
CA MET A 100 3.21 -3.73 6.61
C MET A 100 1.98 -3.07 5.99
N MET A 101 2.01 -1.74 5.98
CA MET A 101 1.09 -0.92 5.21
C MET A 101 1.87 -0.05 4.24
N MET A 102 1.32 0.16 3.05
CA MET A 102 1.81 1.13 2.08
C MET A 102 0.77 2.22 1.94
N VAL A 103 1.15 3.47 2.19
CA VAL A 103 0.28 4.63 2.08
C VAL A 103 0.77 5.46 0.90
N ASP A 104 -0.11 5.70 -0.07
CA ASP A 104 0.17 6.56 -1.21
C ASP A 104 -0.95 7.58 -1.43
N PRO A 105 -0.99 8.64 -0.62
CA PRO A 105 -2.09 9.59 -0.64
C PRO A 105 -2.13 10.46 -1.91
N TRP A 106 -1.09 10.42 -2.76
CA TRP A 106 -0.98 11.25 -3.97
C TRP A 106 -0.68 10.47 -5.25
N GLY A 107 -0.75 9.14 -5.23
CA GLY A 107 -0.41 8.32 -6.41
C GLY A 107 1.07 8.43 -6.81
N PHE A 108 1.95 8.80 -5.88
CA PHE A 108 3.39 8.95 -6.12
C PHE A 108 4.04 7.60 -6.44
N SER A 109 3.56 6.52 -5.83
CA SER A 109 4.04 5.16 -6.09
C SER A 109 3.89 4.79 -7.57
N GLY A 110 2.76 5.14 -8.19
CA GLY A 110 2.50 4.98 -9.62
C GLY A 110 3.49 5.71 -10.56
N LYS A 111 4.25 6.68 -10.05
CA LYS A 111 5.26 7.44 -10.82
C LYS A 111 6.69 7.00 -10.52
N ALA A 112 6.97 6.53 -9.31
CA ALA A 112 8.32 6.23 -8.85
C ALA A 112 8.68 4.73 -8.93
N ILE A 113 7.70 3.84 -8.72
CA ILE A 113 7.94 2.40 -8.61
C ILE A 113 7.30 1.58 -9.72
N GLY A 114 6.56 2.19 -10.65
CA GLY A 114 5.91 1.50 -11.77
C GLY A 114 4.39 1.66 -11.74
N LYS A 115 3.66 0.84 -12.50
CA LYS A 115 2.19 0.91 -12.62
C LYS A 115 1.45 -0.24 -11.93
N GLY A 116 2.17 -1.25 -11.45
CA GLY A 116 1.62 -2.33 -10.67
C GLY A 116 2.70 -3.13 -9.95
N ALA A 117 2.28 -4.18 -9.27
CA ALA A 117 3.14 -5.19 -8.70
C ALA A 117 2.54 -6.58 -8.83
N ILE A 118 3.40 -7.59 -8.86
CA ILE A 118 3.03 -8.99 -8.73
C ILE A 118 3.80 -9.58 -7.58
N CYS A 119 3.09 -10.26 -6.68
CA CYS A 119 3.72 -10.82 -5.49
C CYS A 119 3.53 -12.32 -5.40
N GLU A 120 4.59 -12.99 -4.99
CA GLU A 120 4.69 -14.43 -4.82
C GLU A 120 4.86 -14.77 -3.34
N ARG A 121 4.58 -16.02 -2.97
CA ARG A 121 4.75 -16.49 -1.60
C ARG A 121 6.23 -16.39 -1.22
N LEU A 122 6.52 -15.89 -0.02
CA LEU A 122 7.83 -16.17 0.57
C LEU A 122 7.94 -17.70 0.75
N PRO A 123 9.02 -18.34 0.29
CA PRO A 123 9.35 -19.69 0.66
C PRO A 123 9.34 -19.73 2.19
N GLU A 124 8.59 -20.67 2.76
CA GLU A 124 8.77 -20.99 4.16
C GLU A 124 10.25 -21.29 4.35
N THR A 125 10.95 -20.51 5.16
CA THR A 125 12.26 -20.93 5.65
C THR A 125 11.98 -22.23 6.39
N ARG A 126 12.24 -23.37 5.73
CA ARG A 126 12.33 -24.67 6.40
C ARG A 126 13.24 -24.43 7.58
N GLY A 127 12.69 -24.55 8.79
CA GLY A 127 13.45 -24.37 10.01
C GLY A 127 14.74 -25.18 9.92
N LEU A 128 15.86 -24.47 10.07
CA LEU A 128 17.09 -25.07 10.57
C LEU A 128 16.89 -25.44 12.04
#